data_AF-A0A7C5DG63-F1
#
_entry.id   AF-A0A7C5DG63-F1
#
_cell.length_a   1.000
_cell.length_b   1.000
_cell.length_c   1.000
_cell.angle_alpha   90.00
_cell.angle_beta   90.00
_cell.angle_gamma   90.00
#
_symmetry.space_group_name_H-M   'P 1'
#
loop_
_entity.id
_entity.type
_entity.pdbx_description
1 polymer ?
#
loop_
_entity_poly.entity_id
_entity_poly.type
_entity_poly.pdbx_seq_one_letter_code
_entity_poly.pdbx_strand_id
1 'polypeptide(L)' 'MGRIVKEHIILAILFIIVLAVRLIFAFHETGFSYDAYNALRQTEHIKQTGLPLFKDPLSYSGRTIIFPPLFYYLLALFNL' A
#
# COMPACT_ATOMS: atom_id res chain seq x y z
N MET A 1 -33.46 16.25 12.56
CA MET A 1 -32.14 15.61 12.31
C MET A 1 -31.31 16.59 11.49
N GLY A 2 -30.36 17.28 12.14
CA GLY A 2 -29.63 18.40 11.54
C GLY A 2 -28.91 18.00 10.26
N ARG A 3 -28.88 18.91 9.28
CA ARG A 3 -28.26 18.77 7.96
C ARG A 3 -26.95 17.95 8.04
N ILE A 4 -26.03 18.36 8.92
CA ILE A 4 -24.73 17.74 9.22
C ILE A 4 -24.79 16.21 9.37
N VAL A 5 -25.79 15.67 10.07
CA VAL A 5 -25.92 14.22 10.30
C VAL A 5 -26.18 13.48 8.98
N LYS A 6 -26.94 14.08 8.06
CA LYS A 6 -27.21 13.49 6.75
C LYS A 6 -25.97 13.47 5.88
N GLU A 7 -25.15 14.53 5.87
CA GLU A 7 -23.91 14.53 5.09
C GLU A 7 -22.91 13.48 5.62
N HIS A 8 -22.79 13.31 6.94
CA HIS A 8 -21.92 12.28 7.51
C HIS A 8 -22.37 10.86 7.15
N ILE A 9 -23.68 10.61 7.14
CA ILE A 9 -24.24 9.32 6.70
C ILE A 9 -23.93 9.07 5.22
N ILE A 10 -24.10 10.09 4.36
CA ILE A 10 -23.78 9.98 2.93
C ILE A 10 -22.29 9.69 2.73
N LEU A 11 -21.40 10.36 3.46
CA LEU A 11 -19.96 10.12 3.40
C LEU A 11 -19.59 8.71 3.89
N ALA A 12 -20.23 8.23 4.96
CA ALA A 12 -20.03 6.87 5.46
C ALA A 12 -20.47 5.82 4.44
N ILE A 13 -21.63 6.01 3.80
CA ILE A 13 -22.12 5.13 2.73
C ILE A 13 -21.13 5.14 1.55
N LEU A 14 -20.66 6.31 1.14
CA LEU A 14 -19.68 6.45 0.05
C LEU A 14 -18.38 5.72 0.39
N PHE A 15 -17.88 5.88 1.62
CA PHE A 15 -16.68 5.17 2.10
C PHE A 15 -16.86 3.65 2.03
N ILE A 16 -17.99 3.13 2.52
CA ILE A 16 -18.29 1.69 2.50
C ILE A 16 -18.37 1.17 1.06
N ILE A 17 -19.02 1.90 0.15
CA ILE A 17 -19.11 1.51 -1.26
C ILE A 17 -17.72 1.44 -1.89
N VAL A 18 -16.90 2.49 -1.71
CA VAL A 18 -15.53 2.53 -2.26
C VAL A 18 -14.67 1.40 -1.69
N LEU A 19 -14.76 1.16 -0.38
CA LEU A 19 -14.04 0.08 0.28
C LEU A 19 -14.46 -1.30 -0.26
N ALA A 20 -15.77 -1.55 -0.37
CA ALA A 20 -16.29 -2.82 -0.88
C ALA A 20 -15.82 -3.08 -2.32
N VAL A 21 -15.93 -2.08 -3.20
CA VAL A 21 -15.44 -2.19 -4.59
C VAL A 21 -13.94 -2.49 -4.61
N ARG A 22 -13.12 -1.77 -3.84
CA ARG A 22 -11.67 -2.00 -3.76
C ARG A 22 -11.33 -3.42 -3.29
N LEU A 23 -12.03 -3.93 -2.28
CA LEU A 23 -11.83 -5.28 -1.78
C LEU A 23 -12.24 -6.35 -2.79
N ILE A 24 -13.36 -6.16 -3.49
CA ILE A 24 -13.79 -7.08 -4.55
C ILE A 24 -12.70 -7.20 -5.61
N PHE A 25 -12.16 -6.09 -6.11
CA PHE A 25 -11.04 -6.14 -7.07
C PHE A 25 -9.80 -6.82 -6.48
N ALA A 26 -9.43 -6.49 -5.24
CA ALA A 26 -8.26 -7.09 -4.59
C ALA A 26 -8.36 -8.62 -4.44
N PHE A 27 -9.56 -9.16 -4.21
CA PHE A 27 -9.76 -10.61 -4.08
C PHE A 27 -10.03 -11.33 -5.41
N HIS A 28 -10.47 -10.63 -6.45
CA HIS A 28 -10.70 -11.22 -7.78
C HIS A 28 -9.45 -11.20 -8.66
N GLU A 29 -8.53 -10.26 -8.45
CA GLU A 29 -7.28 -10.18 -9.20
C GLU A 29 -6.39 -11.38 -8.83
N THR A 30 -6.26 -12.35 -9.73
CA THR A 30 -5.40 -13.53 -9.54
C THR A 30 -3.93 -13.27 -9.88
N GLY A 31 -3.62 -12.09 -10.39
CA GLY A 31 -2.29 -11.71 -10.88
C GLY A 31 -1.45 -10.99 -9.84
N PHE A 32 -0.19 -11.40 -9.72
CA PHE A 32 0.83 -10.61 -9.03
C PHE A 32 1.17 -9.38 -9.87
N SER A 33 0.93 -8.18 -9.34
CA SER A 33 1.39 -6.95 -9.99
C SER A 33 2.90 -6.85 -9.86
N TYR A 34 3.62 -6.77 -10.98
CA TYR A 34 5.08 -6.59 -10.99
C TYR A 34 5.50 -5.33 -10.21
N ASP A 35 4.68 -4.28 -10.21
CA ASP A 35 4.95 -3.06 -9.43
C ASP A 35 4.86 -3.30 -7.91
N ALA A 36 4.04 -4.26 -7.48
CA ALA A 36 3.92 -4.63 -6.07
C ALA A 36 5.19 -5.33 -5.54
N TYR A 37 6.01 -5.92 -6.42
CA TYR A 37 7.27 -6.56 -6.03
C TYR A 37 8.21 -5.58 -5.31
N ASN A 38 8.33 -4.35 -5.81
CA ASN A 38 9.19 -3.35 -5.19
C ASN A 38 8.70 -3.01 -3.78
N ALA A 39 7.37 -2.88 -3.59
CA ALA A 39 6.81 -2.61 -2.27
C ALA A 39 7.04 -3.77 -1.29
N LEU A 40 6.89 -5.02 -1.74
CA LEU A 40 7.21 -6.19 -0.94
C LEU A 40 8.69 -6.20 -0.54
N ARG A 41 9.59 -5.97 -1.51
CA ARG A 41 11.04 -6.01 -1.28
C ARG A 41 11.53 -4.92 -0.34
N GLN A 42 10.99 -3.71 -0.46
CA GLN A 42 11.28 -2.62 0.48
C GLN A 42 10.78 -2.95 1.88
N THR A 43 9.56 -3.49 1.97
CA THR A 43 8.94 -3.88 3.23
C THR A 43 9.77 -4.95 3.95
N GLU A 44 10.17 -6.01 3.25
CA GLU A 44 11.01 -7.07 3.81
C GLU A 44 12.40 -6.57 4.23
N HIS A 45 13.02 -5.71 3.42
CA HIS A 45 14.32 -5.15 3.78
C HIS A 45 14.23 -4.27 5.03
N ILE A 46 13.19 -3.44 5.15
CA ILE A 46 12.93 -2.63 6.34
C ILE A 46 12.66 -3.52 7.56
N LYS A 47 11.88 -4.60 7.43
CA LYS A 47 11.65 -5.54 8.55
C LYS A 47 12.96 -6.18 9.03
N GLN A 48 13.90 -6.45 8.14
CA GLN A 48 15.16 -7.12 8.46
C GLN A 48 16.25 -6.18 8.99
N THR A 49 16.35 -4.97 8.43
CA THR A 49 17.47 -4.04 8.71
C THR A 49 17.05 -2.76 9.42
N GLY A 50 15.76 -2.46 9.46
CA GLY A 50 15.21 -1.19 9.90
C GLY A 50 15.39 -0.04 8.91
N LEU A 51 15.97 -0.30 7.72
CA LEU A 51 16.31 0.73 6.73
C LEU A 51 15.72 0.42 5.35
N PRO A 52 15.35 1.46 4.57
CA PRO A 52 14.91 1.30 3.19
C PRO A 52 16.06 0.91 2.26
N LEU A 53 15.72 0.14 1.22
CA LEU A 53 16.67 -0.28 0.21
C LEU A 53 16.78 0.75 -0.92
N PHE A 54 17.75 1.66 -0.81
CA PHE A 54 17.99 2.67 -1.85
C PHE A 54 18.77 2.13 -3.06
N LYS A 55 19.59 1.09 -2.88
CA LYS A 55 20.35 0.45 -3.96
C LYS A 55 19.94 -1.00 -4.07
N ASP A 56 19.24 -1.32 -5.14
CA ASP A 56 18.76 -2.66 -5.40
C ASP A 56 19.70 -3.39 -6.37
N PRO A 57 20.57 -4.31 -5.90
CA PRO A 57 21.45 -5.08 -6.78
C PRO A 57 20.71 -6.07 -7.69
N LEU A 58 19.48 -6.47 -7.34
CA LEU A 58 18.67 -7.43 -8.09
C LEU A 58 17.74 -6.75 -9.11
N SER A 59 17.55 -5.43 -9.01
CA SER A 59 16.75 -4.65 -9.95
C SER A 59 17.63 -4.10 -11.07
N TYR A 60 17.34 -4.46 -12.33
CA TYR A 60 17.98 -3.93 -13.54
C TYR A 60 19.51 -3.73 -13.41
N SER A 61 20.22 -4.77 -12.98
CA SER A 61 21.69 -4.77 -12.81
C SER A 61 22.26 -3.77 -11.81
N GLY A 62 21.47 -3.33 -10.81
CA GLY A 62 21.96 -2.46 -9.72
C GLY A 62 21.34 -1.07 -9.69
N ARG A 63 20.01 -0.97 -9.81
CA ARG A 63 19.26 0.28 -9.84
C ARG A 63 19.26 1.00 -8.48
N THR A 64 19.50 2.31 -8.51
CA THR A 64 19.18 3.21 -7.39
C THR A 64 17.72 3.60 -7.44
N ILE A 65 17.01 3.43 -6.33
CA ILE A 65 15.59 3.72 -6.20
C ILE A 65 15.44 4.93 -5.27
N ILE A 66 14.83 6.00 -5.78
CA ILE A 66 14.53 7.21 -5.01
C ILE A 66 13.01 7.24 -4.77
N PHE A 67 12.61 7.28 -3.51
CA PHE A 67 11.21 7.25 -3.11
C PHE A 67 11.03 7.83 -1.70
N PRO A 68 9.82 8.31 -1.35
CA PRO A 68 9.49 8.69 0.02
C PRO A 68 9.35 7.43 0.90
N PRO A 69 10.15 7.28 1.97
CA PRO A 69 10.23 6.02 2.71
C PRO A 69 9.04 5.76 3.64
N LEU A 70 8.28 6.80 4.00
CA LEU A 70 7.18 6.72 4.98
C LEU A 70 6.15 5.65 4.61
N PHE A 71 5.79 5.56 3.33
CA PHE A 71 4.85 4.57 2.84
C PHE A 71 5.33 3.13 3.12
N TYR A 72 6.61 2.85 2.88
CA TYR A 72 7.19 1.52 3.07
C TYR A 72 7.39 1.18 4.55
N TYR A 73 7.66 2.16 5.40
CA TYR A 73 7.66 1.96 6.85
C TYR A 73 6.27 1.61 7.39
N LEU A 74 5.23 2.30 6.92
CA LEU A 74 3.86 1.98 7.31
C LEU A 74 3.47 0.58 6.83
N LEU A 75 3.82 0.22 5.59
CA LEU A 75 3.62 -1.14 5.09
C LEU A 75 4.37 -2.17 5.95
N ALA A 76 5.63 -1.92 6.29
CA ALA A 76 6.41 -2.82 7.14
C ALA A 76 5.85 -2.98 8.55
N LEU A 77 5.23 -1.93 9.10
CA LEU A 77 4.54 -2.00 10.39
C LEU A 77 3.28 -2.86 10.35
N PHE A 78 2.48 -2.77 9.28
CA PHE A 78 1.22 -3.52 9.15
C PHE A 78 1.39 -4.90 8.52
N ASN A 79 2.56 -5.18 7.92
CA ASN A 79 2.89 -6.48 7.34
C ASN A 79 3.40 -7.42 8.45
N LEU A 80 2.53 -8.32 8.94
CA LEU A 80 2.85 -9.31 9.98
C LEU A 80 4.04 -10.20 9.59
#